data_AF-A0A9D5M6Z0-F1
#
_entry.id   AF-A0A9D5M6Z0-F1
#
_cell.length_a   1.000
_cell.length_b   1.000
_cell.length_c   1.000
_cell.angle_alpha   90.00
_cell.angle_beta   90.00
_cell.angle_gamma   90.00
#
_symmetry.space_group_name_H-M   'P 1'
#
loop_
_entity.id
_entity.type
_entity.pdbx_description
1 polymer ?
#
loop_
_entity_poly.entity_id
_entity_poly.type
_entity_poly.pdbx_seq_one_letter_code
_entity_poly.pdbx_strand_id
1 'polypeptide(L)'
;MLTGKEIALIKAITSFCGEDSGCLIEEAKLYAKVKGKKFNEVQFDLALKTLEDEGYFDLIRCSRGEEKLLYLSPKIKAKNYERERKQLANSLLIKILFAVLGSVCAFLVTKILYGLF
;
A
#
# COMPACT_ATOMS: atom_id res chain seq x y z
N MET A 1 7.69 -6.77 3.34
CA MET A 1 6.64 -5.98 4.03
C MET A 1 7.01 -4.53 3.82
N LEU A 2 6.22 -3.75 3.08
CA LEU A 2 6.68 -2.44 2.63
C LEU A 2 6.91 -1.49 3.80
N THR A 3 8.03 -0.78 3.76
CA THR A 3 8.30 0.30 4.71
C THR A 3 7.34 1.48 4.49
N GLY A 4 7.10 2.29 5.52
CA GLY A 4 6.22 3.46 5.42
C GLY A 4 6.64 4.46 4.32
N LYS A 5 7.93 4.44 3.97
CA LYS A 5 8.55 5.19 2.87
C LYS A 5 8.10 4.69 1.50
N GLU A 6 8.22 3.40 1.24
CA GLU A 6 7.76 2.74 0.02
C GLU A 6 6.24 2.90 -0.17
N ILE A 7 5.46 2.79 0.91
CA ILE A 7 4.01 3.02 0.87
C ILE A 7 3.69 4.46 0.45
N ALA A 8 4.43 5.44 0.96
CA ALA A 8 4.25 6.83 0.57
C ALA A 8 4.59 7.07 -0.90
N LEU A 9 5.62 6.39 -1.41
CA LEU A 9 6.05 6.47 -2.80
C LEU A 9 5.01 5.85 -3.74
N ILE A 10 4.51 4.65 -3.43
CA ILE A 10 3.42 4.00 -4.19
C ILE A 10 2.18 4.90 -4.21
N LYS A 11 1.78 5.47 -3.07
CA LYS A 11 0.63 6.40 -3.02
C LYS A 11 0.84 7.65 -3.86
N ALA A 12 2.06 8.19 -3.88
CA ALA A 12 2.38 9.34 -4.72
C ALA A 12 2.26 8.97 -6.21
N ILE A 13 2.83 7.84 -6.62
CA ILE A 13 2.79 7.35 -8.00
C ILE A 13 1.35 7.05 -8.43
N THR A 14 0.57 6.32 -7.62
CA THR A 14 -0.84 6.04 -7.93
C THR A 14 -1.68 7.31 -7.95
N SER A 15 -1.37 8.32 -7.14
CA SER A 15 -2.06 9.62 -7.21
C SER A 15 -1.77 10.41 -8.48
N PHE A 16 -0.62 10.19 -9.12
CA PHE A 16 -0.25 10.85 -10.37
C PHE A 16 -0.74 10.09 -11.60
N CYS A 17 -0.63 8.76 -11.59
CA CYS A 17 -1.11 7.90 -12.67
C CYS A 17 -2.63 7.67 -12.62
N GLY A 18 -3.28 7.84 -11.48
CA GLY A 18 -4.71 7.57 -11.33
C GLY A 18 -5.08 6.13 -11.69
N GLU A 19 -6.09 5.97 -12.54
CA GLU A 19 -6.54 4.67 -13.05
C GLU A 19 -5.78 4.22 -14.30
N ASP A 20 -4.98 5.08 -14.92
CA ASP A 20 -4.31 4.81 -16.19
C ASP A 20 -3.24 3.71 -16.05
N SER A 21 -2.93 3.09 -17.19
CA SER A 21 -1.93 2.02 -17.30
C SER A 21 -0.50 2.55 -17.23
N GLY A 22 -0.28 3.86 -17.28
CA GLY A 22 1.04 4.47 -17.06
C GLY A 22 1.02 5.98 -17.22
N CYS A 23 1.93 6.65 -16.52
CA CYS A 23 2.06 8.09 -16.52
C CYS A 23 3.51 8.52 -16.72
N LEU A 24 3.69 9.62 -17.46
CA LEU A 24 4.98 10.27 -17.63
C LEU A 24 5.09 11.39 -16.59
N ILE A 25 6.11 11.34 -15.74
CA ILE A 25 6.34 12.30 -14.66
C ILE A 25 7.79 12.76 -14.69
N GLU A 26 8.03 14.06 -14.50
CA GLU A 26 9.37 14.56 -14.20
C GLU A 26 9.85 14.07 -12.82
N GLU A 27 11.09 13.60 -12.75
CA GLU A 27 11.70 13.11 -11.51
C GLU A 27 11.65 14.14 -10.38
N ALA A 28 11.88 15.41 -10.70
CA ALA A 28 11.80 16.51 -9.76
C ALA A 28 10.39 16.70 -9.15
N LYS A 29 9.32 16.52 -9.95
CA LYS A 29 7.93 16.62 -9.48
C LYS A 29 7.55 15.45 -8.57
N LEU A 30 7.99 14.24 -8.91
CA LEU A 30 7.77 13.06 -8.07
C LEU A 30 8.52 13.19 -6.75
N TYR A 31 9.78 13.62 -6.80
CA TYR A 31 10.59 13.88 -5.61
C TYR A 31 9.98 14.97 -4.74
N ALA A 32 9.56 16.11 -5.31
CA ALA A 32 8.94 17.21 -4.56
C ALA A 32 7.68 16.79 -3.77
N LYS A 33 6.83 15.91 -4.34
CA LYS A 33 5.61 15.42 -3.68
C LYS A 33 5.91 14.45 -2.53
N VAL A 34 7.04 13.73 -2.60
CA VAL A 34 7.48 12.77 -1.58
C VAL A 34 8.39 13.42 -0.52
N LYS A 35 9.08 14.53 -0.86
CA LYS A 35 10.07 15.24 -0.04
C LYS A 35 9.54 15.63 1.35
N GLY A 36 8.25 15.92 1.46
CA GLY A 36 7.57 16.19 2.74
C GLY A 36 7.58 15.02 3.75
N LYS A 37 8.03 13.81 3.35
CA LYS A 37 8.04 12.60 4.19
C LYS A 37 9.43 11.99 4.45
N LYS A 38 10.50 12.81 4.46
CA LYS A 38 11.88 12.42 4.88
C LYS A 38 12.60 11.44 3.94
N PHE A 39 12.59 11.73 2.64
CA PHE A 39 13.49 11.07 1.69
C PHE A 39 14.74 11.93 1.44
N ASN A 40 15.88 11.27 1.34
CA ASN A 40 17.10 11.84 0.75
C ASN A 40 17.19 11.36 -0.71
N GLU A 41 17.86 12.07 -1.62
CA GLU A 41 17.89 11.72 -3.06
C GLU A 41 18.37 10.28 -3.30
N VAL A 42 19.42 9.85 -2.60
CA VAL A 42 19.95 8.48 -2.69
C VAL A 42 18.93 7.43 -2.21
N GLN A 43 18.18 7.75 -1.16
CA GLN A 43 17.16 6.83 -0.63
C GLN A 43 15.95 6.75 -1.55
N PHE A 44 15.66 7.82 -2.29
CA PHE A 44 14.58 7.85 -3.27
C PHE A 44 14.89 6.96 -4.46
N ASP A 45 16.09 7.06 -5.04
CA ASP A 45 16.52 6.22 -6.17
C ASP A 45 16.57 4.73 -5.75
N LEU A 46 17.13 4.43 -4.56
CA LEU A 46 17.11 3.08 -4.01
C LEU A 46 15.70 2.53 -3.81
N ALA A 47 14.79 3.30 -3.21
CA ALA A 47 13.40 2.85 -3.02
C ALA A 47 12.65 2.67 -4.34
N LEU A 48 12.95 3.52 -5.35
CA LEU A 48 12.40 3.36 -6.69
C LEU A 48 12.84 2.01 -7.29
N LYS A 49 14.14 1.73 -7.22
CA LYS A 49 14.72 0.51 -7.77
C LYS A 49 14.24 -0.74 -7.05
N THR A 50 14.16 -0.72 -5.73
CA THR A 50 13.61 -1.84 -4.94
C THR A 50 12.15 -2.13 -5.33
N LEU A 51 11.33 -1.09 -5.51
CA LEU A 51 9.92 -1.28 -5.88
C LEU A 51 9.73 -1.71 -7.33
N GLU A 52 10.65 -1.33 -8.22
CA GLU A 52 10.74 -1.86 -9.58
C GLU A 52 11.11 -3.35 -9.57
N ASP A 53 12.15 -3.73 -8.84
CA ASP A 53 12.61 -5.12 -8.69
C ASP A 53 11.52 -6.02 -8.07
N GLU A 54 10.75 -5.51 -7.12
CA GLU A 54 9.61 -6.20 -6.51
C GLU A 54 8.37 -6.27 -7.44
N GLY A 55 8.40 -5.55 -8.57
CA GLY A 55 7.37 -5.56 -9.61
C GLY A 55 6.11 -4.78 -9.25
N TYR A 56 6.22 -3.74 -8.42
CA TYR A 56 5.10 -2.82 -8.13
C TYR A 56 4.83 -1.86 -9.30
N PHE A 57 5.87 -1.46 -10.02
CA PHE A 57 5.76 -0.65 -11.24
C PHE A 57 6.87 -1.00 -12.22
N ASP A 58 6.65 -0.74 -13.50
CA ASP A 58 7.73 -0.69 -14.49
C ASP A 58 8.21 0.76 -14.60
N LEU A 59 9.53 0.93 -14.54
CA LEU A 59 10.18 2.23 -14.65
C LEU A 59 10.89 2.32 -16.01
N ILE A 60 10.59 3.35 -16.79
CA ILE A 60 11.38 3.68 -17.98
C ILE A 60 11.94 5.07 -17.80
N ARG A 61 13.26 5.17 -17.68
CA ARG A 61 13.98 6.44 -17.60
C ARG A 61 14.18 6.97 -19.02
N CYS A 62 13.50 8.06 -19.35
CA CYS A 62 13.65 8.78 -20.61
C CYS A 62 14.45 10.06 -20.35
N SER A 63 15.59 10.23 -21.02
CA SER A 63 16.31 11.50 -21.03
C SER A 63 15.92 12.27 -22.29
N ARG A 64 15.30 13.44 -22.13
CA ARG A 64 15.01 14.35 -23.26
C ARG A 64 15.72 15.67 -23.01
N GLY A 65 16.97 15.78 -23.47
CA GLY A 65 17.80 16.96 -23.23
C GLY A 65 18.33 17.02 -21.79
N GLU A 66 18.08 18.13 -21.08
CA GLU A 66 18.43 18.31 -19.65
C GLU A 66 17.36 17.76 -18.69
N GLU A 67 16.19 17.37 -19.20
CA GLU A 67 15.07 16.90 -18.39
C GLU A 67 15.04 15.37 -18.28
N LYS A 68 15.11 14.86 -17.04
CA LYS A 68 14.92 13.45 -16.70
C LYS A 68 13.43 13.17 -16.52
N LEU A 69 12.85 12.49 -17.50
CA LEU A 69 11.46 12.04 -17.50
C LEU A 69 11.40 10.58 -17.07
N LEU A 70 10.47 10.26 -16.18
CA LEU A 70 10.19 8.91 -15.73
C LEU A 70 8.82 8.49 -16.24
N TYR A 71 8.78 7.47 -17.07
CA TYR A 71 7.54 6.77 -17.33
C TYR A 71 7.36 5.71 -16.24
N LEU A 72 6.28 5.82 -15.48
CA LEU A 72 5.90 4.86 -14.45
C LEU A 72 4.62 4.16 -14.89
N SER A 73 4.67 2.83 -14.98
CA SER A 73 3.51 1.99 -15.23
C SER A 73 3.16 1.21 -13.95
N PRO A 74 2.14 1.64 -13.17
CA PRO A 74 1.76 0.95 -11.96
C PRO A 74 1.12 -0.40 -12.30
N LYS A 75 1.76 -1.50 -11.88
CA LYS A 75 1.23 -2.86 -12.07
C LYS A 75 0.04 -3.12 -11.17
N ILE A 76 -0.71 -4.17 -11.52
CA ILE A 76 -1.88 -4.66 -10.77
C ILE A 76 -1.53 -4.90 -9.28
N LYS A 77 -0.29 -5.31 -8.97
CA LYS A 77 0.21 -5.45 -7.59
C LYS A 77 0.15 -4.14 -6.77
N ALA A 78 0.57 -3.01 -7.35
CA ALA A 78 0.49 -1.72 -6.67
C ALA A 78 -0.95 -1.24 -6.50
N LYS A 79 -1.81 -1.46 -7.51
CA LYS A 79 -3.25 -1.12 -7.44
C LYS A 79 -4.01 -1.98 -6.41
N ASN A 80 -3.64 -3.24 -6.26
CA ASN A 80 -4.28 -4.16 -5.31
C ASN A 80 -3.75 -4.03 -3.88
N TYR A 81 -2.55 -3.49 -3.66
CA TYR A 81 -1.95 -3.39 -2.33
C TYR A 81 -2.83 -2.66 -1.30
N GLU A 82 -3.49 -1.55 -1.67
CA GLU A 82 -4.41 -0.86 -0.76
C GLU A 82 -5.68 -1.68 -0.46
N ARG A 83 -6.17 -2.43 -1.46
CA ARG A 83 -7.34 -3.31 -1.30
C ARG A 83 -6.99 -4.50 -0.41
N GLU A 84 -5.84 -5.12 -0.63
CA GLU A 84 -5.33 -6.24 0.17
C GLU A 84 -5.11 -5.85 1.63
N ARG A 85 -4.54 -4.66 1.91
CA ARG A 85 -4.41 -4.19 3.31
C ARG A 85 -5.77 -4.00 3.97
N LYS A 86 -6.76 -3.43 3.28
CA LYS A 86 -8.13 -3.28 3.81
C LYS A 86 -8.80 -4.63 4.03
N GLN A 87 -8.66 -5.56 3.09
CA GLN A 87 -9.19 -6.92 3.22
C GLN A 87 -8.56 -7.68 4.39
N LEU A 88 -7.24 -7.56 4.58
CA LEU A 88 -6.56 -8.16 5.73
C LEU A 88 -7.07 -7.58 7.05
N ALA A 89 -7.17 -6.25 7.16
CA ALA A 89 -7.71 -5.61 8.36
C ALA A 89 -9.16 -6.05 8.66
N ASN A 90 -10.03 -6.07 7.64
CA ASN A 90 -11.41 -6.54 7.78
C ASN A 90 -11.48 -8.02 8.16
N SER A 91 -10.62 -8.86 7.60
CA SER A 91 -10.59 -10.30 7.92
C SER A 91 -10.20 -10.54 9.38
N LEU A 92 -9.28 -9.75 9.92
CA LEU A 92 -8.89 -9.81 11.33
C LEU A 92 -10.01 -9.33 12.23
N LEU A 93 -10.67 -8.21 11.88
CA LEU A 93 -11.83 -7.69 12.62
C LEU A 93 -12.97 -8.71 12.69
N ILE A 94 -13.29 -9.36 11.57
CA ILE A 94 -14.34 -10.38 11.50
C ILE A 94 -13.98 -11.58 12.40
N LYS A 95 -12.73 -12.07 12.34
CA LYS A 95 -12.27 -13.16 13.21
C LYS A 95 -12.39 -12.81 14.69
N ILE A 96 -12.02 -11.60 15.09
CA ILE A 96 -12.16 -11.12 16.47
C ILE A 96 -13.64 -11.05 16.86
N LEU A 97 -14.49 -10.51 16.00
CA LEU A 97 -15.94 -10.41 16.25
C LEU A 97 -16.56 -11.79 16.48
N PHE A 98 -16.23 -12.77 15.64
CA PHE A 98 -16.70 -14.16 15.81
C PHE A 98 -16.17 -14.80 17.09
N ALA A 99 -14.92 -14.54 17.47
CA ALA A 99 -14.37 -15.05 18.73
C ALA A 99 -15.10 -14.48 19.95
N VAL A 100 -15.42 -13.18 19.93
CA VAL A 100 -16.18 -12.52 21.00
C VAL A 100 -17.61 -13.06 21.04
N LEU A 101 -18.30 -13.16 19.90
CA LEU A 101 -19.64 -13.73 19.82
C LEU A 101 -19.70 -15.17 20.34
N GLY A 102 -18.71 -16.00 19.96
CA GLY A 102 -18.60 -17.37 20.47
C GLY A 102 -18.45 -17.42 21.98
N SER A 103 -17.60 -16.55 22.54
CA SER A 103 -17.41 -16.43 24.00
C SER A 103 -18.69 -16.01 24.73
N VAL A 104 -19.42 -15.02 24.19
CA VAL A 104 -20.70 -14.54 24.76
C VAL A 104 -21.76 -15.64 24.71
N CYS A 105 -21.88 -16.36 23.59
CA CYS A 105 -22.80 -17.49 23.47
C CYS A 105 -22.49 -18.60 24.48
N ALA A 106 -21.22 -18.98 24.64
CA ALA A 106 -20.81 -19.98 25.62
C ALA A 106 -21.16 -19.54 27.06
N PHE A 107 -20.95 -18.26 27.37
CA PHE A 107 -21.31 -17.70 28.68
C PHE A 107 -22.82 -17.72 28.94
N LEU A 108 -23.64 -17.37 27.93
CA LEU A 108 -25.11 -17.43 28.03
C LEU A 108 -25.61 -18.85 28.25
N VAL A 109 -25.09 -19.83 27.49
CA VAL A 109 -25.43 -21.25 27.66
C VAL A 109 -25.09 -21.72 29.07
N THR A 110 -23.91 -21.36 29.56
CA THR A 110 -23.45 -21.75 30.91
C THR A 110 -24.34 -21.13 31.99
N LYS A 111 -24.73 -19.86 31.84
CA LYS A 111 -25.62 -19.16 32.77
C LYS A 111 -27.03 -19.77 32.78
N ILE A 112 -27.57 -20.17 31.63
CA ILE A 112 -28.86 -20.85 31.54
C ILE A 112 -28.79 -22.21 32.24
N LEU A 113 -27.72 -22.98 32.02
CA LEU A 113 -27.52 -24.26 32.67
C LEU A 113 -27.48 -24.14 34.20
N TYR A 114 -26.73 -23.16 34.73
CA TYR A 114 -26.66 -22.88 36.17
C TYR A 114 -27.95 -22.31 36.78
N GLY A 115 -28.85 -21.78 35.97
CA GLY A 115 -30.16 -21.31 36.45
C GLY A 115 -31.22 -22.40 36.49
N LEU A 116 -30.98 -23.52 35.82
CA LEU A 116 -31.93 -24.63 35.64
C LEU A 116 -31.58 -25.85 36.49
N PHE A 117 -30.31 -25.98 36.89
CA PHE A 117 -29.78 -26.96 37.84
C PHE A 117 -29.45 -26.29 39.18
#